data_AF-A0A8J3SV14-F1
#
_entry.id   AF-A0A8J3SV14-F1
#
_cell.length_a   1.000
_cell.length_b   1.000
_cell.length_c   1.000
_cell.angle_alpha   90.00
_cell.angle_beta   90.00
_cell.angle_gamma   90.00
#
_symmetry.space_group_name_H-M   'P 1'
#
loop_
_entity.id
_entity.type
_entity.pdbx_description
1 polymer ?
#
loop_
_entity_poly.entity_id
_entity_poly.type
_entity_poly.pdbx_seq_one_letter_code
_entity_poly.pdbx_strand_id
1 'polypeptide(L)'
;MTPDLAHARARATGPLPLGAGEPVPHGMIRLEHGDGTGLALPAWPDGATPSLLEEYQVAPVAVERSGETRRVLAAALKCCWSDLAAGPWPGVPAPVDEVLAAYRALIGRGDDLMRNWAIGALRRLHDSAWLVVADGLVRLGPRCACWPEESHAQLRELVRRLPAPGQEAAGLDVLPAAGPDGGSASVTPPGGVDEDLLGPFDERRRAEIVAAFMAVEHAAEPVHEARFPALRDPAPRRVLAEMLERRGRVLIQDRERWTSGYADGAAAEAGALPDEAQRAVLVLVLIHSVAIPRAEGLLPADSWLSPFPVQAEELRRHTMLPIGELEAALRALRHAGLVTQVKAGEEAGGYVPGPQFHRLTGPARRRLQEELILAAGPHTPLAAAVRARRR
;
A
#
# COMPACT_ATOMS: atom_id res chain seq x y z
N MET A 1 -2.92 12.84 19.45
CA MET A 1 -3.28 12.53 18.05
C MET A 1 -4.58 11.77 18.07
N THR A 2 -5.57 12.14 17.26
CA THR A 2 -6.83 11.40 17.18
C THR A 2 -6.60 10.04 16.51
N PRO A 3 -7.40 8.99 16.81
CA PRO A 3 -7.21 7.66 16.23
C PRO A 3 -7.27 7.64 14.69
N ASP A 4 -8.22 8.36 14.11
CA ASP A 4 -8.40 8.50 12.66
C ASP A 4 -7.16 9.10 11.98
N LEU A 5 -6.58 10.14 12.57
CA LEU A 5 -5.33 10.74 12.10
C LEU A 5 -4.15 9.79 12.27
N ALA A 6 -4.09 9.05 13.39
CA ALA A 6 -3.06 8.03 13.60
C ALA A 6 -3.11 6.98 12.49
N HIS A 7 -4.29 6.44 12.18
CA HIS A 7 -4.47 5.46 11.10
C HIS A 7 -4.09 6.02 9.73
N ALA A 8 -4.50 7.26 9.44
CA ALA A 8 -4.15 7.91 8.19
C ALA A 8 -2.63 8.12 8.04
N ARG A 9 -1.96 8.60 9.10
CA ARG A 9 -0.49 8.73 9.13
C ARG A 9 0.19 7.37 9.03
N ALA A 10 -0.25 6.38 9.78
CA ALA A 10 0.34 5.05 9.78
C ALA A 10 0.29 4.38 8.40
N ARG A 11 -0.79 4.64 7.63
CA ARG A 11 -0.89 4.18 6.25
C ARG A 11 -0.01 4.99 5.29
N ALA A 12 0.11 6.29 5.51
CA ALA A 12 0.87 7.19 4.66
C ALA A 12 2.39 7.06 4.83
N THR A 13 2.85 6.91 6.07
CA THR A 13 4.28 6.94 6.45
C THR A 13 4.80 5.62 7.01
N GLY A 14 3.93 4.62 7.16
CA GLY A 14 4.27 3.37 7.83
C GLY A 14 4.07 3.43 9.36
N PRO A 15 4.51 2.39 10.09
CA PRO A 15 4.34 2.25 11.53
C PRO A 15 4.70 3.52 12.32
N LEU A 16 3.90 3.89 13.32
CA LEU A 16 4.10 5.11 14.08
C LEU A 16 5.00 4.88 15.29
N PRO A 17 6.02 5.72 15.53
CA PRO A 17 6.81 5.62 16.76
C PRO A 17 5.95 5.93 17.99
N LEU A 18 6.15 5.16 19.05
CA LEU A 18 5.54 5.36 20.37
C LEU A 18 6.64 5.52 21.43
N GLY A 19 6.48 6.51 22.29
CA GLY A 19 7.30 6.70 23.48
C GLY A 19 7.10 5.60 24.53
N ALA A 20 7.96 5.63 25.55
CA ALA A 20 7.84 4.74 26.70
C ALA A 20 6.53 5.03 27.48
N GLY A 21 5.70 4.01 27.63
CA GLY A 21 4.38 4.12 28.28
C GLY A 21 3.35 4.95 27.51
N GLU A 22 3.65 5.38 26.27
CA GLU A 22 2.68 6.09 25.45
C GLU A 22 1.51 5.16 25.07
N PRO A 23 0.25 5.56 25.30
CA PRO A 23 -0.90 4.73 24.97
C PRO A 23 -1.01 4.52 23.47
N VAL A 24 -1.31 3.30 23.06
CA VAL A 24 -1.55 2.98 21.65
C VAL A 24 -2.88 3.60 21.19
N PRO A 25 -2.93 4.26 20.01
CA PRO A 25 -4.19 4.73 19.45
C PRO A 25 -5.20 3.59 19.28
N HIS A 26 -6.49 3.89 19.42
CA HIS A 26 -7.55 2.89 19.27
C HIS A 26 -7.50 2.17 17.92
N GLY A 27 -7.69 0.85 17.93
CA GLY A 27 -7.61 0.01 16.73
C GLY A 27 -6.20 -0.17 16.17
N MET A 28 -5.16 0.08 16.98
CA MET A 28 -3.77 -0.22 16.64
C MET A 28 -3.14 -1.22 17.59
N ILE A 29 -2.14 -1.94 17.10
CA ILE A 29 -1.30 -2.88 17.83
C ILE A 29 -0.05 -2.15 18.29
N ARG A 30 0.34 -2.35 19.56
CA ARG A 30 1.64 -1.92 20.08
C ARG A 30 2.65 -3.04 19.87
N LEU A 31 3.74 -2.71 19.17
CA LEU A 31 4.97 -3.48 19.18
C LEU A 31 5.94 -2.83 20.16
N GLU A 32 6.43 -3.58 21.12
CA GLU A 32 7.38 -3.05 22.10
C GLU A 32 8.82 -3.36 21.71
N HIS A 33 9.67 -2.35 21.86
CA HIS A 33 11.11 -2.54 21.97
C HIS A 33 11.43 -2.79 23.45
N GLY A 34 12.44 -3.62 23.74
CA GLY A 34 12.81 -3.99 25.12
C GLY A 34 13.26 -2.83 26.01
N ASP A 35 13.35 -1.60 25.48
CA ASP A 35 13.63 -0.35 26.19
C ASP A 35 12.36 0.42 26.61
N GLY A 36 11.18 -0.16 26.39
CA GLY A 36 9.89 0.43 26.70
C GLY A 36 9.33 1.33 25.60
N THR A 37 10.11 1.72 24.59
CA THR A 37 9.59 2.39 23.38
C THR A 37 8.86 1.40 22.48
N GLY A 38 8.21 1.86 21.41
CA GLY A 38 7.49 0.95 20.53
C GLY A 38 7.08 1.52 19.19
N LEU A 39 6.31 0.72 18.47
CA LEU A 39 5.64 1.09 17.22
C LEU A 39 4.13 0.81 17.33
N ALA A 40 3.33 1.72 16.83
CA ALA A 40 1.90 1.56 16.61
C ALA A 40 1.65 1.10 15.16
N LEU A 41 0.92 -0.01 15.02
CA LEU A 41 0.55 -0.58 13.73
C LEU A 41 -0.98 -0.63 13.58
N PRO A 42 -1.54 -0.27 12.42
CA PRO A 42 -2.96 -0.45 12.16
C PRO A 42 -3.37 -1.91 12.34
N ALA A 43 -4.40 -2.13 13.15
CA ALA A 43 -5.05 -3.42 13.30
C ALA A 43 -6.23 -3.52 12.32
N TRP A 44 -6.44 -4.72 11.79
CA TRP A 44 -7.56 -5.02 10.91
C TRP A 44 -8.66 -5.76 11.68
N PRO A 45 -9.93 -5.64 11.25
CA PRO A 45 -11.00 -6.45 11.83
C PRO A 45 -10.69 -7.94 11.71
N ASP A 46 -11.21 -8.74 12.63
CA ASP A 46 -11.02 -10.19 12.58
C ASP A 46 -11.57 -10.76 11.26
N GLY A 47 -10.82 -11.70 10.68
CA GLY A 47 -11.13 -12.29 9.36
C GLY A 47 -10.76 -11.42 8.15
N ALA A 48 -10.27 -10.19 8.34
CA ALA A 48 -9.86 -9.30 7.24
C ALA A 48 -8.53 -9.75 6.62
N THR A 49 -8.57 -10.76 5.76
CA THR A 49 -7.39 -11.34 5.10
C THR A 49 -7.39 -11.06 3.60
N PRO A 50 -6.21 -11.04 2.93
CA PRO A 50 -6.12 -10.92 1.48
C PRO A 50 -6.87 -12.02 0.71
N SER A 51 -7.09 -13.20 1.30
CA SER A 51 -7.83 -14.30 0.66
C SER A 51 -9.29 -13.95 0.36
N LEU A 52 -9.89 -13.01 1.10
CA LEU A 52 -11.22 -12.49 0.79
C LEU A 52 -11.27 -11.80 -0.58
N LEU A 53 -10.20 -11.14 -1.01
CA LEU A 53 -10.16 -10.54 -2.35
C LEU A 53 -10.14 -11.63 -3.43
N GLU A 54 -9.46 -12.73 -3.19
CA GLU A 54 -9.40 -13.87 -4.12
C GLU A 54 -10.76 -14.59 -4.19
N GLU A 55 -11.36 -14.90 -3.04
CA GLU A 55 -12.69 -15.51 -2.91
C GLU A 55 -13.75 -14.71 -3.68
N TYR A 56 -13.74 -13.38 -3.48
CA TYR A 56 -14.65 -12.47 -4.16
C TYR A 56 -14.14 -12.04 -5.53
N GLN A 57 -13.07 -12.62 -6.09
CA GLN A 57 -12.51 -12.28 -7.40
C GLN A 57 -12.40 -10.75 -7.63
N VAL A 58 -11.82 -10.07 -6.65
CA VAL A 58 -11.52 -8.64 -6.67
C VAL A 58 -10.04 -8.47 -6.92
N ALA A 59 -9.69 -7.76 -8.00
CA ALA A 59 -8.31 -7.45 -8.30
C ALA A 59 -7.77 -6.45 -7.26
N PRO A 60 -6.74 -6.81 -6.46
CA PRO A 60 -6.10 -5.86 -5.57
C PRO A 60 -5.29 -4.83 -6.37
N VAL A 61 -4.92 -3.73 -5.72
CA VAL A 61 -3.90 -2.81 -6.26
C VAL A 61 -2.64 -3.61 -6.61
N ALA A 62 -2.19 -3.51 -7.85
CA ALA A 62 -1.06 -4.30 -8.34
C ALA A 62 0.24 -3.90 -7.64
N VAL A 63 0.91 -4.88 -7.06
CA VAL A 63 2.30 -4.73 -6.57
C VAL A 63 3.24 -5.05 -7.72
N GLU A 64 4.04 -4.07 -8.14
CA GLU A 64 5.04 -4.27 -9.17
C GLU A 64 5.98 -5.42 -8.79
N ARG A 65 6.08 -6.43 -9.66
CA ARG A 65 6.98 -7.57 -9.48
C ARG A 65 6.76 -8.27 -8.15
N SER A 66 5.50 -8.60 -7.85
CA SER A 66 5.09 -9.24 -6.60
C SER A 66 5.79 -10.60 -6.37
N GLY A 67 6.11 -11.34 -7.43
CA GLY A 67 6.83 -12.60 -7.35
C GLY A 67 8.28 -12.43 -6.91
N GLU A 68 9.00 -11.47 -7.48
CA GLU A 68 10.37 -11.11 -7.09
C GLU A 68 10.40 -10.54 -5.67
N THR A 69 9.44 -9.67 -5.35
CA THR A 69 9.34 -9.03 -4.02
C THR A 69 9.11 -10.06 -2.92
N ARG A 70 8.24 -11.06 -3.14
CA ARG A 70 8.04 -12.18 -2.22
C ARG A 70 9.30 -13.03 -2.04
N ARG A 71 10.03 -13.31 -3.13
CA ARG A 71 11.28 -14.08 -3.07
C ARG A 71 12.39 -13.35 -2.31
N VAL A 72 12.50 -12.02 -2.46
CA VAL A 72 13.45 -11.22 -1.67
C VAL A 72 13.06 -11.17 -0.20
N LEU A 73 11.76 -11.08 0.13
CA LEU A 73 11.31 -11.19 1.52
C LEU A 73 11.66 -12.57 2.11
N ALA A 74 11.47 -13.65 1.36
CA ALA A 74 11.85 -15.00 1.78
C ALA A 74 13.37 -15.11 2.03
N ALA A 75 14.20 -14.55 1.14
CA ALA A 75 15.65 -14.49 1.33
C ALA A 75 16.05 -13.68 2.57
N ALA A 76 15.40 -12.52 2.80
CA ALA A 76 15.64 -11.72 3.98
C ALA A 76 15.23 -12.44 5.27
N LEU A 77 14.09 -13.16 5.27
CA LEU A 77 13.67 -14.03 6.39
C LEU A 77 14.73 -15.09 6.69
N LYS A 78 15.28 -15.75 5.66
CA LYS A 78 16.32 -16.76 5.83
C LYS A 78 17.56 -16.22 6.51
N CYS A 79 18.00 -15.02 6.15
CA CYS A 79 19.20 -14.41 6.72
C CYS A 79 18.95 -13.77 8.10
N CYS A 80 17.77 -13.19 8.32
CA CYS A 80 17.50 -12.39 9.52
C CYS A 80 16.81 -13.18 10.65
N TRP A 81 16.10 -14.27 10.36
CA TRP A 81 15.43 -15.09 11.38
C TRP A 81 16.27 -16.32 11.73
N SER A 82 17.35 -16.08 12.49
CA SER A 82 18.31 -17.12 12.88
C SER A 82 17.79 -18.01 14.02
N ASP A 83 17.11 -17.44 15.01
CA ASP A 83 16.45 -18.18 16.07
C ASP A 83 14.98 -18.44 15.73
N LEU A 84 14.71 -19.64 15.20
CA LEU A 84 13.36 -20.07 14.86
C LEU A 84 12.52 -20.44 16.09
N ALA A 85 13.08 -20.50 17.31
CA ALA A 85 12.25 -20.67 18.50
C ALA A 85 11.53 -19.37 18.87
N ALA A 86 12.14 -18.22 18.55
CA ALA A 86 11.55 -16.90 18.73
C ALA A 86 10.69 -16.47 17.53
N GLY A 87 9.84 -15.46 17.75
CA GLY A 87 9.11 -14.79 16.67
C GLY A 87 10.06 -14.13 15.65
N PRO A 88 9.63 -13.94 14.40
CA PRO A 88 10.49 -13.46 13.32
C PRO A 88 10.94 -12.00 13.51
N TRP A 89 10.15 -11.15 14.17
CA TRP A 89 10.50 -9.76 14.42
C TRP A 89 11.11 -9.57 15.82
N PRO A 90 12.17 -8.75 15.98
CA PRO A 90 12.88 -7.99 14.95
C PRO A 90 13.94 -8.79 14.16
N GLY A 91 14.22 -10.03 14.57
CA GLY A 91 15.31 -10.84 14.03
C GLY A 91 16.69 -10.23 14.27
N VAL A 92 17.70 -10.80 13.63
CA VAL A 92 19.10 -10.34 13.62
C VAL A 92 19.39 -9.61 12.31
N PRO A 93 20.13 -8.49 12.32
CA PRO A 93 20.57 -7.84 11.07
C PRO A 93 21.47 -8.73 10.23
N ALA A 94 21.26 -8.72 8.91
CA ALA A 94 22.11 -9.39 7.94
C ALA A 94 22.65 -8.40 6.89
N PRO A 95 23.87 -8.59 6.35
CA PRO A 95 24.38 -7.80 5.23
C PRO A 95 23.49 -7.90 3.99
N VAL A 96 23.32 -6.79 3.27
CA VAL A 96 22.56 -6.76 2.00
C VAL A 96 23.10 -7.79 1.01
N ASP A 97 24.42 -7.94 0.90
CA ASP A 97 25.02 -8.90 -0.03
C ASP A 97 24.72 -10.36 0.35
N GLU A 98 24.53 -10.68 1.63
CA GLU A 98 24.12 -12.01 2.08
C GLU A 98 22.68 -12.32 1.65
N VAL A 99 21.77 -11.34 1.81
CA VAL A 99 20.39 -11.46 1.35
C VAL A 99 20.33 -11.61 -0.18
N LEU A 100 21.15 -10.86 -0.92
CA LEU A 100 21.24 -10.98 -2.37
C LEU A 100 21.81 -12.35 -2.81
N ALA A 101 22.75 -12.92 -2.04
CA ALA A 101 23.28 -14.26 -2.28
C ALA A 101 22.21 -15.35 -2.01
N ALA A 102 21.45 -15.24 -0.93
CA ALA A 102 20.32 -16.13 -0.64
C ALA A 102 19.22 -16.03 -1.71
N TYR A 103 18.92 -14.82 -2.19
CA TYR A 103 18.01 -14.63 -3.31
C TYR A 103 18.51 -15.29 -4.60
N ARG A 104 19.79 -15.13 -4.94
CA ARG A 104 20.43 -15.76 -6.11
C ARG A 104 20.31 -17.29 -6.03
N ALA A 105 20.61 -17.86 -4.87
CA ALA A 105 20.46 -19.28 -4.59
C ALA A 105 19.01 -19.77 -4.78
N LEU A 106 18.03 -18.98 -4.33
CA LEU A 106 16.61 -19.31 -4.45
C LEU A 106 16.11 -19.33 -5.91
N ILE A 107 16.61 -18.44 -6.77
CA ILE A 107 16.17 -18.36 -8.17
C ILE A 107 17.03 -19.18 -9.14
N GLY A 108 18.18 -19.69 -8.69
CA GLY A 108 19.12 -20.46 -9.51
C GLY A 108 19.70 -19.70 -10.71
N ARG A 109 19.70 -18.36 -10.67
CA ARG A 109 20.15 -17.47 -11.75
C ARG A 109 20.82 -16.23 -11.15
N GLY A 110 21.89 -15.74 -11.78
CA GLY A 110 22.69 -14.67 -11.21
C GLY A 110 23.31 -13.72 -12.23
N ASP A 111 22.48 -12.95 -12.94
CA ASP A 111 22.95 -11.81 -13.74
C ASP A 111 22.76 -10.47 -12.99
N ASP A 112 23.40 -9.42 -13.51
CA ASP A 112 23.33 -8.06 -12.95
C ASP A 112 21.90 -7.49 -12.99
N LEU A 113 21.10 -7.91 -13.97
CA LEU A 113 19.71 -7.50 -14.09
C LEU A 113 18.88 -8.01 -12.91
N MET A 114 19.02 -9.29 -12.53
CA MET A 114 18.36 -9.87 -11.35
C MET A 114 18.82 -9.18 -10.07
N ARG A 115 20.10 -8.83 -9.96
CA ARG A 115 20.63 -8.08 -8.80
C ARG A 115 19.93 -6.73 -8.67
N ASN A 116 19.84 -5.97 -9.77
CA ASN A 116 19.15 -4.68 -9.78
C ASN A 116 17.66 -4.81 -9.42
N TRP A 117 17.02 -5.90 -9.84
CA TRP A 117 15.62 -6.18 -9.49
C TRP A 117 15.44 -6.48 -8.01
N ALA A 118 16.36 -7.26 -7.43
CA ALA A 118 16.35 -7.57 -6.00
C ALA A 118 16.59 -6.32 -5.14
N ILE A 119 17.50 -5.43 -5.55
CA ILE A 119 17.70 -4.12 -4.90
C ILE A 119 16.41 -3.29 -4.94
N GLY A 120 15.74 -3.27 -6.10
CA GLY A 120 14.43 -2.62 -6.22
C GLY A 120 13.37 -3.22 -5.29
N ALA A 121 13.38 -4.54 -5.08
CA ALA A 121 12.48 -5.22 -4.15
C ALA A 121 12.81 -4.92 -2.69
N LEU A 122 14.10 -4.85 -2.30
CA LEU A 122 14.50 -4.44 -0.95
C LEU A 122 13.99 -3.04 -0.61
N ARG A 123 14.09 -2.09 -1.54
CA ARG A 123 13.53 -0.74 -1.37
C ARG A 123 12.02 -0.76 -1.17
N ARG A 124 11.28 -1.48 -2.03
CA ARG A 124 9.81 -1.61 -1.87
C ARG A 124 9.41 -2.26 -0.54
N LEU A 125 10.14 -3.28 -0.08
CA LEU A 125 9.90 -3.93 1.21
C LEU A 125 10.23 -3.01 2.39
N HIS A 126 11.24 -2.15 2.22
CA HIS A 126 11.57 -1.11 3.19
C HIS A 126 10.47 -0.05 3.28
N ASP A 127 10.05 0.50 2.14
CA ASP A 127 9.00 1.53 2.06
C ASP A 127 7.65 1.03 2.59
N SER A 128 7.41 -0.29 2.51
CA SER A 128 6.21 -0.94 3.06
C SER A 128 6.40 -1.51 4.46
N ALA A 129 7.54 -1.27 5.12
CA ALA A 129 7.85 -1.71 6.49
C ALA A 129 7.84 -3.23 6.73
N TRP A 130 8.01 -4.02 5.66
CA TRP A 130 8.31 -5.45 5.75
C TRP A 130 9.78 -5.70 6.07
N LEU A 131 10.66 -4.79 5.66
CA LEU A 131 12.08 -4.79 6.00
C LEU A 131 12.52 -3.42 6.51
N VAL A 132 13.63 -3.37 7.21
CA VAL A 132 14.38 -2.14 7.47
C VAL A 132 15.73 -2.28 6.79
N VAL A 133 16.05 -1.37 5.86
CA VAL A 133 17.32 -1.37 5.12
C VAL A 133 18.06 -0.09 5.47
N ALA A 134 19.19 -0.21 6.15
CA ALA A 134 20.01 0.91 6.59
C ALA A 134 21.47 0.49 6.68
N ASP A 135 22.39 1.38 6.29
CA ASP A 135 23.85 1.19 6.44
C ASP A 135 24.39 -0.13 5.87
N GLY A 136 23.83 -0.59 4.74
CA GLY A 136 24.22 -1.85 4.10
C GLY A 136 23.72 -3.12 4.82
N LEU A 137 22.87 -2.98 5.84
CA LEU A 137 22.23 -4.04 6.58
C LEU A 137 20.73 -4.12 6.29
N VAL A 138 20.18 -5.32 6.44
CA VAL A 138 18.76 -5.64 6.34
C VAL A 138 18.30 -6.21 7.67
N ARG A 139 17.15 -5.76 8.17
CA ARG A 139 16.43 -6.33 9.32
C ARG A 139 14.99 -6.61 8.96
N LEU A 140 14.34 -7.50 9.70
CA LEU A 140 12.90 -7.72 9.54
C LEU A 140 12.13 -6.52 10.06
N GLY A 141 11.21 -6.04 9.24
CA GLY A 141 10.40 -4.88 9.53
C GLY A 141 9.22 -5.21 10.44
N PRO A 142 8.62 -4.19 11.07
CA PRO A 142 7.54 -4.36 12.04
C PRO A 142 6.30 -5.07 11.50
N ARG A 143 6.03 -5.03 10.17
CA ARG A 143 4.92 -5.82 9.61
C ARG A 143 5.10 -7.34 9.78
N CYS A 144 6.33 -7.84 9.91
CA CYS A 144 6.58 -9.25 10.20
C CYS A 144 6.06 -9.67 11.58
N ALA A 145 5.94 -8.72 12.52
CA ALA A 145 5.34 -8.98 13.84
C ALA A 145 3.82 -9.20 13.77
N CYS A 146 3.15 -8.74 12.69
CA CYS A 146 1.72 -8.94 12.51
C CYS A 146 1.35 -10.34 12.01
N TRP A 147 2.32 -11.23 11.75
CA TRP A 147 1.98 -12.60 11.40
C TRP A 147 1.42 -13.34 12.62
N PRO A 148 0.23 -13.97 12.50
CA PRO A 148 -0.35 -14.74 13.59
C PRO A 148 0.60 -15.84 14.08
N GLU A 149 0.67 -16.06 15.40
CA GLU A 149 1.53 -17.08 16.00
C GLU A 149 1.25 -18.49 15.43
N GLU A 150 -0.01 -18.79 15.15
CA GLU A 150 -0.45 -20.02 14.48
C GLU A 150 0.20 -20.24 13.11
N SER A 151 0.60 -19.18 12.41
CA SER A 151 1.30 -19.25 11.13
C SER A 151 2.81 -19.47 11.27
N HIS A 152 3.38 -19.26 12.46
CA HIS A 152 4.84 -19.32 12.67
C HIS A 152 5.39 -20.72 12.41
N ALA A 153 4.66 -21.77 12.79
CA ALA A 153 5.09 -23.15 12.54
C ALA A 153 5.31 -23.42 11.04
N GLN A 154 4.38 -22.99 10.19
CA GLN A 154 4.49 -23.12 8.74
C GLN A 154 5.64 -22.24 8.20
N LEU A 155 5.78 -21.02 8.71
CA LEU A 155 6.83 -20.11 8.28
C LEU A 155 8.23 -20.65 8.62
N ARG A 156 8.42 -21.24 9.80
CA ARG A 156 9.69 -21.89 10.20
C ARG A 156 10.08 -22.99 9.23
N GLU A 157 9.11 -23.82 8.87
CA GLU A 157 9.35 -24.92 7.94
C GLU A 157 9.73 -24.43 6.55
N LEU A 158 9.06 -23.39 6.06
CA LEU A 158 9.43 -22.73 4.81
C LEU A 158 10.86 -22.18 4.88
N VAL A 159 11.24 -21.51 5.97
CA VAL A 159 12.58 -20.92 6.13
C VAL A 159 13.68 -21.97 6.23
N ARG A 160 13.46 -23.10 6.92
CA ARG A 160 14.44 -24.20 6.99
C ARG A 160 14.81 -24.71 5.60
N ARG A 161 13.80 -24.82 4.75
CA ARG A 161 13.85 -25.33 3.37
C ARG A 161 14.48 -24.38 2.37
N LEU A 162 14.49 -23.07 2.64
CA LEU A 162 15.15 -22.11 1.77
C LEU A 162 16.66 -22.39 1.72
N PRO A 163 17.29 -22.26 0.53
CA PRO A 163 18.72 -22.45 0.40
C PRO A 163 19.47 -21.42 1.26
N ALA A 164 20.57 -21.84 1.87
CA ALA A 164 21.47 -20.92 2.56
C ALA A 164 22.24 -20.05 1.54
N PRO A 165 22.75 -18.87 1.95
CA PRO A 165 23.65 -18.08 1.11
C PRO A 165 24.82 -18.94 0.61
N GLY A 166 24.94 -19.14 -0.70
CA GLY A 166 26.00 -19.96 -1.31
C GLY A 166 25.68 -21.45 -1.54
N GLN A 167 24.47 -21.93 -1.23
CA GLN A 167 23.99 -23.27 -1.60
C GLN A 167 22.93 -23.21 -2.72
N GLU A 168 22.97 -24.11 -3.69
CA GLU A 168 21.91 -24.22 -4.73
C GLU A 168 20.67 -24.98 -4.21
N ALA A 169 19.47 -24.55 -4.60
CA ALA A 169 18.20 -25.09 -4.09
C ALA A 169 17.81 -26.44 -4.73
N ALA A 170 17.59 -27.47 -3.90
CA ALA A 170 16.89 -28.71 -4.29
C ALA A 170 15.42 -28.67 -3.82
N GLY A 171 14.52 -29.19 -4.67
CA GLY A 171 13.06 -28.97 -4.66
C GLY A 171 12.31 -29.11 -3.32
N LEU A 172 11.26 -28.32 -3.17
CA LEU A 172 10.46 -28.18 -1.94
C LEU A 172 9.01 -28.64 -2.14
N ASP A 173 8.58 -29.69 -1.42
CA ASP A 173 7.21 -30.22 -1.35
C ASP A 173 6.70 -30.29 0.11
N VAL A 174 5.45 -29.88 0.36
CA VAL A 174 4.87 -29.26 1.59
C VAL A 174 4.40 -30.23 2.73
N LEU A 175 4.37 -29.72 3.99
CA LEU A 175 3.66 -30.13 5.26
C LEU A 175 4.22 -31.31 6.10
N PRO A 176 3.88 -31.51 7.43
CA PRO A 176 3.37 -30.64 8.52
C PRO A 176 4.23 -30.66 9.83
N ALA A 177 3.79 -29.95 10.90
CA ALA A 177 4.57 -29.42 12.03
C ALA A 177 4.30 -30.03 13.44
N ALA A 178 5.23 -29.83 14.41
CA ALA A 178 4.97 -29.72 15.86
C ALA A 178 6.22 -29.28 16.68
N GLY A 179 6.05 -28.48 17.75
CA GLY A 179 6.97 -28.38 18.91
C GLY A 179 7.39 -26.95 19.37
N PRO A 180 7.63 -26.70 20.68
CA PRO A 180 7.33 -25.44 21.38
C PRO A 180 8.54 -24.56 21.81
N ASP A 181 8.21 -23.47 22.53
CA ASP A 181 8.76 -22.09 22.52
C ASP A 181 9.96 -21.73 23.44
N GLY A 182 10.55 -20.54 23.17
CA GLY A 182 11.38 -19.76 24.09
C GLY A 182 11.48 -18.25 23.75
N GLY A 183 10.99 -17.39 24.65
CA GLY A 183 11.34 -15.96 24.92
C GLY A 183 11.45 -14.95 23.77
N SER A 184 10.36 -14.21 23.49
CA SER A 184 10.20 -13.31 22.33
C SER A 184 10.01 -11.82 22.65
N ALA A 185 10.21 -10.96 21.65
CA ALA A 185 9.55 -9.66 21.59
C ALA A 185 8.03 -9.87 21.57
N SER A 186 7.29 -9.12 22.39
CA SER A 186 5.85 -9.35 22.55
C SER A 186 5.02 -8.46 21.63
N VAL A 187 3.97 -9.05 21.07
CA VAL A 187 2.90 -8.34 20.36
C VAL A 187 1.72 -8.35 21.32
N THR A 188 1.23 -7.18 21.73
CA THR A 188 -0.05 -7.16 22.45
C THR A 188 -1.15 -7.36 21.40
N PRO A 189 -1.91 -8.47 21.44
CA PRO A 189 -2.96 -8.69 20.46
C PRO A 189 -3.95 -7.52 20.54
N PRO A 190 -4.46 -7.04 19.40
CA PRO A 190 -5.50 -6.04 19.45
C PRO A 190 -6.71 -6.69 20.13
N GLY A 191 -7.31 -6.03 21.12
CA GLY A 191 -8.67 -6.40 21.52
C GLY A 191 -9.57 -6.38 20.28
N GLY A 192 -10.60 -7.25 20.23
CA GLY A 192 -11.46 -7.45 19.04
C GLY A 192 -11.77 -6.13 18.34
N VAL A 193 -11.09 -5.89 17.22
CA VAL A 193 -11.10 -4.58 16.55
C VAL A 193 -12.46 -4.41 15.91
N ASP A 194 -13.16 -3.33 16.28
CA ASP A 194 -14.54 -3.08 15.85
C ASP A 194 -15.56 -4.13 16.33
N GLU A 195 -15.23 -4.92 17.38
CA GLU A 195 -16.15 -5.91 17.97
C GLU A 195 -17.42 -5.24 18.51
N ASP A 196 -17.33 -3.99 18.96
CA ASP A 196 -18.48 -3.18 19.36
C ASP A 196 -19.45 -2.90 18.19
N LEU A 197 -18.95 -2.83 16.96
CA LEU A 197 -19.74 -2.65 15.75
C LEU A 197 -20.22 -3.96 15.13
N LEU A 198 -19.40 -5.00 15.22
CA LEU A 198 -19.66 -6.28 14.58
C LEU A 198 -20.44 -7.25 15.48
N GLY A 199 -20.34 -7.12 16.81
CA GLY A 199 -21.01 -7.97 17.80
C GLY A 199 -22.53 -8.08 17.67
N PRO A 200 -23.27 -7.05 17.25
CA PRO A 200 -24.72 -7.15 16.99
C PRO A 200 -25.12 -8.06 15.81
N PHE A 201 -24.17 -8.47 14.97
CA PHE A 201 -24.44 -9.26 13.76
C PHE A 201 -24.10 -10.73 13.94
N ASP A 202 -24.81 -11.59 13.19
CA ASP A 202 -24.44 -13.00 13.09
C ASP A 202 -23.13 -13.19 12.30
N GLU A 203 -22.51 -14.36 12.43
CA GLU A 203 -21.20 -14.64 11.82
C GLU A 203 -21.21 -14.46 10.30
N ARG A 204 -22.30 -14.84 9.63
CA ARG A 204 -22.46 -14.67 8.19
C ARG A 204 -22.44 -13.20 7.79
N ARG A 205 -23.18 -12.36 8.51
CA ARG A 205 -23.25 -10.93 8.21
C ARG A 205 -21.95 -10.22 8.57
N ARG A 206 -21.28 -10.64 9.65
CA ARG A 206 -19.92 -10.17 9.99
C ARG A 206 -18.96 -10.42 8.84
N ALA A 207 -18.92 -11.65 8.32
CA ALA A 207 -18.08 -11.99 7.18
C ALA A 207 -18.41 -11.16 5.92
N GLU A 208 -19.69 -10.92 5.63
CA GLU A 208 -20.09 -10.05 4.51
C GLU A 208 -19.60 -8.59 4.67
N ILE A 209 -19.67 -8.04 5.89
CA ILE A 209 -19.18 -6.68 6.19
C ILE A 209 -17.66 -6.60 6.05
N VAL A 210 -16.93 -7.58 6.61
CA VAL A 210 -15.47 -7.64 6.54
C VAL A 210 -15.00 -7.84 5.09
N ALA A 211 -15.68 -8.66 4.29
CA ALA A 211 -15.40 -8.81 2.87
C ALA A 211 -15.60 -7.50 2.09
N ALA A 212 -16.70 -6.79 2.35
CA ALA A 212 -16.95 -5.48 1.74
C ALA A 212 -15.91 -4.44 2.17
N PHE A 213 -15.50 -4.44 3.44
CA PHE A 213 -14.43 -3.60 3.96
C PHE A 213 -13.10 -3.85 3.24
N MET A 214 -12.69 -5.11 3.10
CA MET A 214 -11.49 -5.48 2.35
C MET A 214 -11.57 -5.05 0.89
N ALA A 215 -12.72 -5.25 0.26
CA ALA A 215 -12.93 -4.90 -1.14
C ALA A 215 -12.80 -3.38 -1.37
N VAL A 216 -13.48 -2.54 -0.59
CA VAL A 216 -13.41 -1.08 -0.79
C VAL A 216 -12.04 -0.51 -0.44
N GLU A 217 -11.34 -1.10 0.54
CA GLU A 217 -10.01 -0.65 0.97
C GLU A 217 -8.87 -1.07 0.02
N HIS A 218 -8.95 -2.25 -0.60
CA HIS A 218 -7.81 -2.84 -1.31
C HIS A 218 -8.03 -3.12 -2.79
N ALA A 219 -9.26 -3.04 -3.30
CA ALA A 219 -9.49 -3.15 -4.74
C ALA A 219 -8.76 -2.05 -5.51
N ALA A 220 -8.24 -2.40 -6.68
CA ALA A 220 -7.70 -1.41 -7.62
C ALA A 220 -8.81 -0.50 -8.17
N GLU A 221 -9.98 -1.09 -8.46
CA GLU A 221 -11.13 -0.43 -9.07
C GLU A 221 -12.32 -0.37 -8.10
N PRO A 222 -13.20 0.64 -8.21
CA PRO A 222 -14.45 0.67 -7.47
C PRO A 222 -15.30 -0.59 -7.71
N VAL A 223 -15.71 -1.23 -6.62
CA VAL A 223 -16.44 -2.50 -6.64
C VAL A 223 -17.93 -2.30 -6.79
N HIS A 224 -18.59 -3.17 -7.56
CA HIS A 224 -20.03 -3.09 -7.79
C HIS A 224 -20.82 -3.60 -6.58
N GLU A 225 -21.84 -2.88 -6.13
CA GLU A 225 -22.62 -3.25 -4.94
C GLU A 225 -23.34 -4.59 -5.06
N ALA A 226 -23.73 -4.99 -6.28
CA ALA A 226 -24.31 -6.30 -6.55
C ALA A 226 -23.45 -7.49 -6.06
N ARG A 227 -22.12 -7.32 -5.96
CA ARG A 227 -21.20 -8.37 -5.48
C ARG A 227 -21.08 -8.43 -3.96
N PHE A 228 -21.52 -7.40 -3.25
CA PHE A 228 -21.34 -7.24 -1.81
C PHE A 228 -22.65 -6.82 -1.15
N PRO A 229 -23.41 -7.78 -0.58
CA PRO A 229 -24.68 -7.47 0.09
C PRO A 229 -24.57 -6.34 1.13
N ALA A 230 -23.45 -6.28 1.84
CA ALA A 230 -23.18 -5.24 2.85
C ALA A 230 -23.08 -3.81 2.28
N LEU A 231 -22.82 -3.65 0.97
CA LEU A 231 -22.84 -2.34 0.30
C LEU A 231 -24.25 -1.92 -0.14
N ARG A 232 -25.15 -2.88 -0.37
CA ARG A 232 -26.53 -2.60 -0.81
C ARG A 232 -27.44 -2.26 0.36
N ASP A 233 -27.33 -3.05 1.44
CA ASP A 233 -28.16 -2.89 2.63
C ASP A 233 -27.70 -1.67 3.46
N PRO A 234 -28.58 -0.69 3.76
CA PRO A 234 -28.24 0.48 4.54
C PRO A 234 -27.66 0.17 5.93
N ALA A 235 -28.08 -0.91 6.61
CA ALA A 235 -27.63 -1.18 7.98
C ALA A 235 -26.16 -1.65 8.03
N PRO A 236 -25.75 -2.73 7.32
CA PRO A 236 -24.34 -3.09 7.16
C PRO A 236 -23.48 -1.99 6.53
N ARG A 237 -24.03 -1.20 5.59
CA ARG A 237 -23.28 -0.11 4.97
C ARG A 237 -22.92 0.99 5.95
N ARG A 238 -23.79 1.31 6.93
CA ARG A 238 -23.47 2.28 7.99
C ARG A 238 -22.33 1.79 8.87
N VAL A 239 -22.36 0.51 9.24
CA VAL A 239 -21.30 -0.12 10.03
C VAL A 239 -19.96 -0.09 9.28
N LEU A 240 -19.98 -0.45 7.99
CA LEU A 240 -18.81 -0.33 7.12
C LEU A 240 -18.27 1.11 7.07
N ALA A 241 -19.15 2.10 6.94
CA ALA A 241 -18.75 3.51 6.93
C ALA A 241 -18.12 3.94 8.26
N GLU A 242 -18.64 3.48 9.40
CA GLU A 242 -18.08 3.77 10.72
C GLU A 242 -16.72 3.10 10.92
N MET A 243 -16.56 1.85 10.49
CA MET A 243 -15.26 1.15 10.50
C MET A 243 -14.21 1.91 9.68
N LEU A 244 -14.59 2.49 8.54
CA LEU A 244 -13.73 3.33 7.72
C LEU A 244 -13.42 4.66 8.41
N GLU A 245 -14.41 5.31 9.01
CA GLU A 245 -14.26 6.60 9.70
C GLU A 245 -13.26 6.52 10.85
N ARG A 246 -13.31 5.45 11.65
CA ARG A 246 -12.33 5.15 12.72
C ARG A 246 -10.88 5.10 12.23
N ARG A 247 -10.67 4.93 10.92
CA ARG A 247 -9.36 4.84 10.25
C ARG A 247 -9.04 6.08 9.40
N GLY A 248 -9.79 7.16 9.56
CA GLY A 248 -9.64 8.39 8.77
C GLY A 248 -10.06 8.21 7.31
N ARG A 249 -10.89 7.19 7.03
CA ARG A 249 -11.38 6.85 5.69
C ARG A 249 -12.84 7.24 5.56
N VAL A 250 -13.28 7.46 4.33
CA VAL A 250 -14.69 7.69 3.99
C VAL A 250 -15.11 6.73 2.91
N LEU A 251 -16.34 6.23 3.00
CA LEU A 251 -16.96 5.43 1.97
C LEU A 251 -17.39 6.36 0.81
N ILE A 252 -16.95 6.06 -0.40
CA ILE A 252 -17.20 6.85 -1.60
C ILE A 252 -18.06 6.04 -2.55
N GLN A 253 -19.19 6.62 -2.96
CA GLN A 253 -20.09 6.08 -3.96
C GLN A 253 -19.88 6.78 -5.30
N ASP A 254 -19.79 6.00 -6.37
CA ASP A 254 -19.90 6.44 -7.76
C ASP A 254 -20.95 5.55 -8.46
N ARG A 255 -22.19 6.08 -8.56
CA ARG A 255 -23.37 5.32 -9.01
C ARG A 255 -23.56 4.04 -8.18
N GLU A 256 -23.48 2.86 -8.79
CA GLU A 256 -23.62 1.54 -8.15
C GLU A 256 -22.27 0.95 -7.72
N ARG A 257 -21.19 1.74 -7.82
CA ARG A 257 -19.84 1.33 -7.45
C ARG A 257 -19.36 2.03 -6.19
N TRP A 258 -18.54 1.34 -5.43
CA TRP A 258 -18.08 1.78 -4.13
C TRP A 258 -16.57 1.62 -4.00
N THR A 259 -15.94 2.57 -3.33
CA THR A 259 -14.54 2.51 -2.91
C THR A 259 -14.41 3.29 -1.61
N SER A 260 -13.20 3.34 -1.05
CA SER A 260 -12.90 4.21 0.08
C SER A 260 -11.82 5.23 -0.27
N GLY A 261 -11.90 6.39 0.37
CA GLY A 261 -10.91 7.47 0.28
C GLY A 261 -10.47 7.97 1.64
N TYR A 262 -9.52 8.88 1.69
CA TYR A 262 -9.21 9.59 2.93
C TYR A 262 -10.25 10.67 3.19
N ALA A 263 -10.66 10.83 4.45
CA ALA A 263 -11.41 12.00 4.87
C ALA A 263 -10.58 13.27 4.64
N ASP A 264 -11.19 14.36 4.21
CA ASP A 264 -10.45 15.58 3.83
C ASP A 264 -9.62 16.16 4.98
N GLY A 265 -10.09 16.04 6.22
CA GLY A 265 -9.35 16.46 7.43
C GLY A 265 -8.14 15.58 7.70
N ALA A 266 -8.33 14.26 7.73
CA ALA A 266 -7.24 13.30 7.91
C ALA A 266 -6.19 13.42 6.79
N ALA A 267 -6.62 13.61 5.53
CA ALA A 267 -5.72 13.76 4.39
C ALA A 267 -4.81 14.99 4.50
N ALA A 268 -5.30 16.10 5.06
CA ALA A 268 -4.52 17.32 5.24
C ALA A 268 -3.37 17.15 6.24
N GLU A 269 -3.50 16.22 7.18
CA GLU A 269 -2.57 16.04 8.30
C GLU A 269 -1.80 14.70 8.26
N ALA A 270 -2.18 13.75 7.39
CA ALA A 270 -1.61 12.41 7.30
C ALA A 270 -0.13 12.36 6.87
N GLY A 271 0.40 13.42 6.27
CA GLY A 271 1.84 13.62 6.11
C GLY A 271 2.56 12.60 5.22
N ALA A 272 2.16 12.43 3.96
CA ALA A 272 3.00 11.85 2.90
C ALA A 272 2.65 12.46 1.55
N LEU A 273 3.22 13.62 1.27
CA LEU A 273 3.05 14.28 -0.03
C LEU A 273 4.14 13.79 -0.99
N PRO A 274 3.83 13.65 -2.29
CA PRO A 274 4.87 13.42 -3.28
C PRO A 274 5.92 14.54 -3.19
N ASP A 275 7.19 14.19 -3.41
CA ASP A 275 8.27 15.18 -3.48
C ASP A 275 8.09 16.14 -4.67
N GLU A 276 8.96 17.15 -4.80
CA GLU A 276 8.81 18.16 -5.84
C GLU A 276 8.88 17.58 -7.26
N ALA A 277 9.80 16.65 -7.52
CA ALA A 277 9.95 15.99 -8.81
C ALA A 277 8.72 15.13 -9.13
N GLN A 278 8.23 14.36 -8.16
CA GLN A 278 7.02 13.55 -8.28
C GLN A 278 5.79 14.43 -8.54
N ARG A 279 5.65 15.57 -7.85
CA ARG A 279 4.55 16.51 -8.10
C ARG A 279 4.63 17.09 -9.51
N ALA A 280 5.81 17.52 -9.96
CA ALA A 280 6.00 18.08 -11.30
C ALA A 280 5.64 17.08 -12.39
N VAL A 281 6.12 15.83 -12.27
CA VAL A 281 5.81 14.75 -13.21
C VAL A 281 4.32 14.39 -13.17
N LEU A 282 3.72 14.27 -11.98
CA LEU A 282 2.29 13.97 -11.85
C LEU A 282 1.44 15.06 -12.50
N VAL A 283 1.79 16.34 -12.33
CA VAL A 283 1.09 17.46 -12.97
C VAL A 283 1.19 17.37 -14.48
N LEU A 284 2.36 17.07 -15.05
CA LEU A 284 2.49 16.86 -16.49
C LEU A 284 1.60 15.72 -16.99
N VAL A 285 1.57 14.58 -16.29
CA VAL A 285 0.65 13.48 -16.63
C VAL A 285 -0.81 13.94 -16.59
N LEU A 286 -1.21 14.68 -15.55
CA LEU A 286 -2.58 15.20 -15.44
C LEU A 286 -2.92 16.24 -16.52
N ILE A 287 -1.99 17.09 -16.91
CA ILE A 287 -2.23 18.07 -17.98
C ILE A 287 -2.49 17.36 -19.30
N HIS A 288 -1.58 16.47 -19.71
CA HIS A 288 -1.64 15.83 -21.01
C HIS A 288 -2.70 14.73 -21.11
N SER A 289 -2.98 14.01 -20.02
CA SER A 289 -3.98 12.95 -20.02
C SER A 289 -5.36 13.42 -19.58
N VAL A 290 -5.51 14.49 -18.80
CA VAL A 290 -6.81 14.91 -18.25
C VAL A 290 -7.20 16.31 -18.71
N ALA A 291 -6.34 17.32 -18.48
CA ALA A 291 -6.71 18.71 -18.74
C ALA A 291 -6.95 18.98 -20.23
N ILE A 292 -6.01 18.59 -21.09
CA ILE A 292 -6.09 18.79 -22.55
C ILE A 292 -7.28 18.00 -23.14
N PRO A 293 -7.42 16.67 -22.95
CA PRO A 293 -8.56 15.94 -23.49
C PRO A 293 -9.91 16.46 -22.98
N ARG A 294 -9.98 16.92 -21.73
CA ARG A 294 -11.22 17.52 -21.19
C ARG A 294 -11.54 18.86 -21.84
N ALA A 295 -10.55 19.72 -22.06
CA ALA A 295 -10.74 20.98 -22.75
C ALA A 295 -11.20 20.79 -24.22
N GLU A 296 -10.77 19.68 -24.84
CA GLU A 296 -11.20 19.25 -26.18
C GLU A 296 -12.56 18.54 -26.19
N GLY A 297 -13.19 18.32 -25.03
CA GLY A 297 -14.48 17.63 -24.91
C GLY A 297 -14.40 16.11 -25.05
N LEU A 298 -13.20 15.53 -25.03
CA LEU A 298 -12.95 14.09 -25.16
C LEU A 298 -13.09 13.35 -23.82
N LEU A 299 -13.06 14.06 -22.70
CA LEU A 299 -13.17 13.51 -21.35
C LEU A 299 -14.27 14.22 -20.55
N PRO A 300 -15.14 13.49 -19.82
CA PRO A 300 -16.14 14.11 -18.94
C PRO A 300 -15.50 15.01 -17.86
N ALA A 301 -16.26 16.01 -17.41
CA ALA A 301 -15.78 17.01 -16.45
C ALA A 301 -15.40 16.43 -15.07
N ASP A 302 -16.01 15.33 -14.68
CA ASP A 302 -15.84 14.64 -13.39
C ASP A 302 -14.93 13.40 -13.45
N SER A 303 -14.53 12.97 -14.65
CA SER A 303 -13.71 11.78 -14.85
C SER A 303 -12.22 12.09 -14.67
N TRP A 304 -11.58 11.40 -13.73
CA TRP A 304 -10.13 11.45 -13.53
C TRP A 304 -9.38 10.26 -14.15
N LEU A 305 -10.10 9.22 -14.53
CA LEU A 305 -9.55 8.18 -15.37
C LEU A 305 -9.55 8.64 -16.82
N SER A 306 -8.38 8.57 -17.44
CA SER A 306 -8.21 8.96 -18.82
C SER A 306 -7.79 7.77 -19.69
N PRO A 307 -8.44 7.57 -20.85
CA PRO A 307 -7.96 6.65 -21.87
C PRO A 307 -6.86 7.27 -22.76
N PHE A 308 -6.41 8.50 -22.48
CA PHE A 308 -5.45 9.26 -23.29
C PHE A 308 -4.06 9.25 -22.63
N PRO A 309 -3.18 8.29 -22.95
CA PRO A 309 -1.86 8.22 -22.34
C PRO A 309 -0.93 9.33 -22.85
N VAL A 310 -0.18 9.95 -21.93
CA VAL A 310 0.96 10.81 -22.29
C VAL A 310 2.19 9.94 -22.55
N GLN A 311 2.83 10.10 -23.70
CA GLN A 311 3.99 9.29 -24.06
C GLN A 311 5.22 9.68 -23.23
N ALA A 312 6.10 8.72 -22.95
CA ALA A 312 7.32 8.97 -22.19
C ALA A 312 8.21 10.04 -22.84
N GLU A 313 8.27 10.05 -24.17
CA GLU A 313 9.04 11.04 -24.93
C GLU A 313 8.44 12.45 -24.82
N GLU A 314 7.12 12.56 -24.73
CA GLU A 314 6.44 13.84 -24.51
C GLU A 314 6.76 14.39 -23.11
N LEU A 315 6.75 13.53 -22.09
CA LEU A 315 7.17 13.92 -20.73
C LEU A 315 8.61 14.40 -20.70
N ARG A 316 9.52 13.76 -21.44
CA ARG A 316 10.93 14.16 -21.55
C ARG A 316 11.13 15.53 -22.18
N ARG A 317 10.26 15.91 -23.12
CA ARG A 317 10.32 17.22 -23.79
C ARG A 317 9.84 18.36 -22.91
N HIS A 318 8.85 18.12 -22.06
CA HIS A 318 8.21 19.16 -21.23
C HIS A 318 8.74 19.24 -19.81
N THR A 319 9.49 18.24 -19.35
CA THR A 319 10.12 18.28 -18.03
C THR A 319 11.44 19.04 -18.05
N MET A 320 11.75 19.73 -16.94
CA MET A 320 13.07 20.30 -16.67
C MET A 320 13.96 19.34 -15.86
N LEU A 321 13.44 18.16 -15.50
CA LEU A 321 14.16 17.17 -14.70
C LEU A 321 15.16 16.38 -15.56
N PRO A 322 16.33 16.02 -15.01
CA PRO A 322 17.18 15.01 -15.61
C PRO A 322 16.43 13.69 -15.85
N ILE A 323 16.78 12.96 -16.92
CA ILE A 323 16.10 11.71 -17.31
C ILE A 323 16.04 10.70 -16.16
N GLY A 324 17.14 10.53 -15.41
CA GLY A 324 17.18 9.62 -14.27
C GLY A 324 16.21 9.99 -13.14
N GLU A 325 16.00 11.29 -12.92
CA GLU A 325 15.07 11.81 -11.91
C GLU A 325 13.61 11.67 -12.37
N LEU A 326 13.33 11.95 -13.64
CA LEU A 326 12.03 11.67 -14.26
C LEU A 326 11.63 10.20 -14.12
N GLU A 327 12.54 9.28 -14.47
CA GLU A 327 12.29 7.84 -14.38
C GLU A 327 12.13 7.36 -12.93
N ALA A 328 12.87 7.95 -11.99
CA ALA A 328 12.70 7.69 -10.56
C ALA A 328 11.34 8.17 -10.06
N ALA A 329 10.93 9.38 -10.43
CA ALA A 329 9.63 9.95 -10.07
C ALA A 329 8.47 9.13 -10.67
N LEU A 330 8.52 8.76 -11.94
CA LEU A 330 7.51 7.89 -12.57
C LEU A 330 7.41 6.52 -11.87
N ARG A 331 8.55 5.95 -11.47
CA ARG A 331 8.57 4.69 -10.71
C ARG A 331 7.92 4.85 -9.34
N ALA A 332 8.24 5.93 -8.61
CA ALA A 332 7.65 6.21 -7.29
C ALA A 332 6.13 6.45 -7.39
N LEU A 333 5.69 7.26 -8.35
CA LEU A 333 4.26 7.52 -8.61
C LEU A 333 3.49 6.26 -9.00
N ARG A 334 4.10 5.38 -9.79
CA ARG A 334 3.53 4.06 -10.11
C ARG A 334 3.41 3.18 -8.87
N HIS A 335 4.44 3.17 -8.01
CA HIS A 335 4.40 2.41 -6.77
C HIS A 335 3.31 2.91 -5.82
N ALA A 336 3.08 4.23 -5.78
CA ALA A 336 1.99 4.86 -5.03
C ALA A 336 0.60 4.64 -5.68
N GLY A 337 0.52 4.11 -6.90
CA GLY A 337 -0.73 3.97 -7.66
C GLY A 337 -1.31 5.30 -8.15
N LEU A 338 -0.52 6.38 -8.16
CA LEU A 338 -0.91 7.69 -8.67
C LEU A 338 -0.81 7.75 -10.20
N VAL A 339 0.05 6.93 -10.80
CA VAL A 339 0.19 6.80 -12.26
C VAL A 339 0.16 5.34 -12.65
N THR A 340 -0.48 5.03 -13.77
CA THR A 340 -0.44 3.71 -14.42
C THR A 340 0.27 3.84 -15.76
N GLN A 341 1.14 2.88 -16.07
CA GLN A 341 1.75 2.77 -17.40
C GLN A 341 0.87 1.89 -18.28
N VAL A 342 0.42 2.42 -19.41
CA VAL A 342 -0.35 1.69 -20.42
C VAL A 342 0.63 1.24 -21.50
N LYS A 343 0.72 -0.06 -21.75
CA LYS A 343 1.61 -0.59 -22.80
C LYS A 343 1.02 -0.30 -24.18
N ALA A 344 1.86 0.17 -25.10
CA ALA A 344 1.50 0.36 -26.51
C ALA A 344 2.38 -0.57 -27.37
N GLY A 345 1.99 -1.85 -27.48
CA GLY A 345 2.73 -2.82 -28.30
C GLY A 345 4.20 -3.00 -27.86
N GLU A 346 5.11 -2.93 -28.82
CA GLU A 346 6.57 -3.06 -28.62
C GLU A 346 7.27 -1.76 -28.19
N GLU A 347 6.59 -0.61 -28.28
CA GLU A 347 7.17 0.69 -27.92
C GLU A 347 6.99 1.02 -26.42
N ALA A 348 7.77 2.01 -25.95
CA ALA A 348 7.63 2.57 -24.62
C ALA A 348 6.20 3.12 -24.43
N GLY A 349 5.39 2.38 -23.69
CA GLY A 349 4.01 2.77 -23.40
C GLY A 349 3.90 4.10 -22.67
N GLY A 350 2.75 4.76 -22.79
CA GLY A 350 2.48 6.03 -22.13
C GLY A 350 1.93 5.89 -20.70
N TYR A 351 1.68 7.02 -20.07
CA TYR A 351 1.24 7.13 -18.68
C TYR A 351 -0.14 7.76 -18.58
N VAL A 352 -0.95 7.27 -17.66
CA VAL A 352 -2.28 7.81 -17.32
C VAL A 352 -2.42 7.92 -15.80
N PRO A 353 -3.41 8.68 -15.29
CA PRO A 353 -3.73 8.68 -13.86
C PRO A 353 -4.03 7.26 -13.36
N GLY A 354 -3.49 6.93 -12.19
CA GLY A 354 -3.63 5.61 -11.58
C GLY A 354 -4.89 5.45 -10.70
N PRO A 355 -5.09 4.27 -10.11
CA PRO A 355 -6.31 3.93 -9.37
C PRO A 355 -6.57 4.79 -8.12
N GLN A 356 -5.55 5.48 -7.57
CA GLN A 356 -5.75 6.37 -6.42
C GLN A 356 -6.73 7.51 -6.70
N PHE A 357 -6.93 7.89 -7.97
CA PHE A 357 -7.86 8.95 -8.36
C PHE A 357 -9.34 8.57 -8.14
N HIS A 358 -9.68 7.27 -8.11
CA HIS A 358 -11.01 6.83 -7.69
C HIS A 358 -11.34 7.20 -6.26
N ARG A 359 -10.30 7.22 -5.42
CA ARG A 359 -10.38 7.36 -3.97
C ARG A 359 -10.42 8.82 -3.51
N LEU A 360 -10.43 9.77 -4.46
CA LEU A 360 -10.65 11.18 -4.17
C LEU A 360 -12.11 11.42 -3.83
N THR A 361 -12.34 12.07 -2.68
CA THR A 361 -13.65 12.59 -2.28
C THR A 361 -14.14 13.65 -3.27
N GLY A 362 -15.46 13.93 -3.28
CA GLY A 362 -16.01 15.01 -4.09
C GLY A 362 -15.30 16.37 -3.88
N PRO A 363 -15.10 16.83 -2.63
CA PRO A 363 -14.33 18.04 -2.36
C PRO A 363 -12.86 17.96 -2.82
N ALA A 364 -12.16 16.84 -2.60
CA ALA A 364 -10.77 16.67 -3.05
C ALA A 364 -10.65 16.73 -4.58
N ARG A 365 -11.57 16.07 -5.32
CA ARG A 365 -11.64 16.15 -6.79
C ARG A 365 -11.84 17.58 -7.27
N ARG A 366 -12.74 18.35 -6.65
CA ARG A 366 -12.98 19.76 -7.01
C ARG A 366 -11.74 20.61 -6.75
N ARG A 367 -11.08 20.42 -5.61
CA ARG A 367 -9.86 21.16 -5.25
C ARG A 367 -8.73 20.87 -6.25
N LEU A 368 -8.53 19.60 -6.59
CA LEU A 368 -7.55 19.19 -7.59
C LEU A 368 -7.88 19.73 -8.99
N GLN A 369 -9.17 19.78 -9.35
CA GLN A 369 -9.62 20.38 -10.60
C GLN A 369 -9.25 21.86 -10.69
N GLU A 370 -9.46 22.61 -9.62
CA GLU A 370 -9.07 24.01 -9.55
C GLU A 370 -7.55 24.20 -9.69
N GLU A 371 -6.75 23.41 -8.98
CA GLU A 371 -5.29 23.44 -9.12
C GLU A 371 -4.85 23.14 -10.56
N LEU A 372 -5.48 22.14 -11.19
CA LEU A 372 -5.16 21.76 -12.57
C LEU A 372 -5.52 22.88 -13.56
N ILE A 373 -6.64 23.59 -13.36
CA ILE A 373 -7.00 24.78 -14.15
C ILE A 373 -5.93 25.87 -13.99
N LEU A 374 -5.51 26.14 -12.75
CA LEU A 374 -4.49 27.15 -12.46
C LEU A 374 -3.13 26.78 -13.08
N ALA A 375 -2.77 25.50 -13.10
CA ALA A 375 -1.53 25.01 -13.68
C ALA A 375 -1.55 25.01 -15.22
N ALA A 376 -2.62 24.51 -15.84
CA ALA A 376 -2.71 24.35 -17.30
C ALA A 376 -3.00 25.67 -18.04
N GLY A 377 -3.73 26.60 -17.40
CA GLY A 377 -4.18 27.83 -18.02
C GLY A 377 -4.27 29.01 -17.04
N PRO A 378 -3.13 29.46 -16.46
CA PRO A 378 -3.12 30.45 -15.39
C PRO A 378 -3.73 31.80 -15.76
N HIS A 379 -3.78 32.15 -17.04
CA HIS A 379 -4.29 33.42 -17.56
C HIS A 379 -5.69 33.33 -18.16
N THR A 380 -6.37 32.18 -18.00
CA THR A 380 -7.74 32.00 -18.51
C THR A 380 -8.78 32.70 -17.63
N PRO A 381 -9.95 33.08 -18.17
CA PRO A 381 -11.08 33.58 -17.37
C PRO A 381 -11.51 32.62 -16.26
N LEU A 382 -11.41 31.31 -16.52
CA LEU A 382 -11.72 30.27 -15.54
C LEU A 382 -10.72 30.30 -14.36
N ALA A 383 -9.42 30.45 -14.64
CA ALA A 383 -8.40 30.62 -13.60
C ALA A 383 -8.63 31.90 -12.78
N ALA A 384 -9.05 33.00 -13.41
CA ALA A 384 -9.41 34.23 -12.70
C ALA A 384 -10.61 34.02 -11.76
N ALA A 385 -11.64 33.30 -12.21
CA ALA A 385 -12.82 32.96 -11.40
C ALA A 385 -12.46 32.06 -10.20
N VAL A 386 -11.58 31.06 -10.40
CA VAL A 386 -11.07 30.22 -9.30
C VAL A 386 -10.35 31.05 -8.25
N ARG A 387 -9.45 31.96 -8.66
CA ARG A 387 -8.74 32.86 -7.72
C ARG A 387 -9.70 33.79 -6.98
N ALA A 388 -10.72 34.32 -7.66
CA ALA A 388 -11.72 35.18 -7.05
C ALA A 388 -12.55 34.47 -5.97
N ARG A 389 -12.89 33.19 -6.17
CA ARG A 389 -13.64 32.38 -5.19
C ARG A 389 -12.83 32.02 -3.94
N ARG A 390 -11.51 31.98 -4.03
CA ARG A 390 -10.60 31.63 -2.93
C ARG A 390 -10.20 32.83 -2.05
N ARG A 391 -10.47 34.05 -2.52
CA ARG A 391 -10.36 35.28 -1.72
C ARG A 391 -11.63 35.45 -0.91
#